data_AF-A0A7C1NZU8-F1
#
_entry.id   AF-A0A7C1NZU8-F1
#
_cell.length_a   1.000
_cell.length_b   1.000
_cell.length_c   1.000
_cell.angle_alpha   90.00
_cell.angle_beta   90.00
_cell.angle_gamma   90.00
#
_symmetry.space_group_name_H-M   'P 1'
#
loop_
_entity.id
_entity.type
_entity.pdbx_description
1 polymer ?
#
loop_
_entity_poly.entity_id
_entity_poly.type
_entity_poly.pdbx_seq_one_letter_code
_entity_poly.pdbx_strand_id
1 'polypeptide(L)' 'MSELGAPFTANGWAVYAHPLFLDQLLTLADEVEARKRRDPET' A
#
# COMPACT_ATOMS: atom_id res chain seq x y z
N MET A 1 -5.63 -9.62 -17.51
CA MET A 1 -4.41 -10.37 -17.13
C MET A 1 -4.02 -9.91 -15.75
N SER A 2 -4.54 -10.58 -14.72
CA SER A 2 -4.06 -10.38 -13.35
C SER A 2 -2.97 -11.41 -13.16
N GLU A 3 -1.72 -10.99 -13.30
CA GLU A 3 -0.60 -11.77 -12.76
C GLU A 3 -0.92 -12.02 -11.28
N LEU A 4 -1.08 -13.28 -10.90
CA LEU A 4 -1.12 -13.70 -9.50
C LEU A 4 0.30 -13.54 -8.91
N GLY A 5 0.81 -12.32 -8.95
CA GLY A 5 2.03 -11.88 -8.29
C GLY A 5 1.79 -11.86 -6.79
N ALA A 6 2.83 -12.22 -6.03
CA ALA A 6 2.78 -12.47 -4.60
C ALA A 6 1.91 -11.48 -3.78
N PRO A 7 1.27 -11.94 -2.68
CA PRO A 7 0.46 -11.07 -1.83
C PRO A 7 1.30 -9.88 -1.35
N PHE A 8 0.67 -8.70 -1.29
CA PHE A 8 1.30 -7.54 -0.68
C PHE A 8 1.72 -7.89 0.76
N THR A 9 2.97 -7.64 1.12
CA THR A 9 3.47 -7.96 2.47
C THR A 9 3.83 -6.69 3.23
N ALA A 10 3.35 -6.59 4.47
CA ALA A 10 3.62 -5.48 5.38
C ALA A 10 3.90 -6.02 6.78
N ASN A 11 5.01 -5.62 7.39
CA ASN A 11 5.40 -6.03 8.74
C ASN A 11 5.40 -7.56 8.96
N GLY A 12 5.78 -8.33 7.95
CA GLY A 12 5.77 -9.80 8.01
C GLY A 12 4.40 -10.47 7.80
N TRP A 13 3.35 -9.69 7.52
CA TRP A 13 2.01 -10.20 7.22
C TRP A 13 1.70 -10.09 5.73
N ALA A 14 1.06 -11.13 5.18
CA ALA A 14 0.54 -11.12 3.82
C ALA A 14 -0.89 -10.57 3.80
N VAL A 15 -1.15 -9.60 2.94
CA VAL A 15 -2.45 -8.98 2.71
C VAL A 15 -3.06 -9.59 1.45
N TYR A 16 -4.20 -10.25 1.63
CA TYR A 16 -4.99 -10.82 0.54
C TYR A 16 -6.20 -9.93 0.29
N ALA A 17 -6.19 -9.25 -0.86
CA ALA A 17 -7.29 -8.41 -1.28
C ALA A 17 -7.46 -8.49 -2.80
N HIS A 18 -8.63 -8.10 -3.29
CA HIS A 18 -8.84 -7.98 -4.72
C HIS A 18 -7.91 -6.90 -5.29
N PRO A 19 -7.31 -7.08 -6.49
CA PRO A 19 -6.29 -6.18 -7.05
C PRO A 19 -6.67 -4.70 -6.98
N LEU A 20 -7.92 -4.36 -7.33
CA LEU A 20 -8.44 -2.99 -7.22
C LEU A 20 -8.26 -2.36 -5.83
N PHE A 21 -8.43 -3.14 -4.76
CA PHE A 21 -8.24 -2.63 -3.39
C PHE A 21 -6.77 -2.52 -3.02
N LEU A 22 -5.90 -3.40 -3.55
CA LEU A 22 -4.46 -3.26 -3.35
C LEU A 22 -3.94 -1.98 -4.02
N ASP A 23 -4.40 -1.69 -5.23
CA ASP A 23 -4.03 -0.45 -5.94
C ASP A 23 -4.46 0.80 -5.14
N GLN A 24 -5.68 0.80 -4.58
CA GLN A 24 -6.16 1.89 -3.73
C GLN A 24 -5.34 2.01 -2.43
N LEU A 25 -5.05 0.90 -1.76
CA LEU A 25 -4.26 0.87 -0.53
C LEU A 25 -2.86 1.43 -0.76
N LEU A 26 -2.19 1.00 -1.82
CA LEU A 26 -0.85 1.47 -2.17
C LEU A 26 -0.84 2.97 -2.49
N THR A 27 -1.85 3.45 -3.23
CA THR A 27 -2.02 4.89 -3.51
C THR A 27 -2.14 5.71 -2.22
N LEU A 28 -2.96 5.25 -1.27
CA LEU A 28 -3.12 5.92 0.02
C LEU A 28 -1.85 5.87 0.86
N ALA A 29 -1.11 4.76 0.84
CA ALA A 29 0.16 4.64 1.54
C ALA A 29 1.18 5.66 1.02
N ASP A 30 1.30 5.81 -0.30
CA ASP A 30 2.18 6.80 -0.92
C ASP A 30 1.79 8.24 -0.55
N GLU A 31 0.48 8.51 -0.52
CA GLU A 31 -0.05 9.81 -0.11
C GLU A 31 0.28 10.16 1.35
N VAL A 32 0.24 9.18 2.25
CA VAL A 32 0.63 9.35 3.66
C VAL A 32 2.13 9.63 3.76
N GLU A 33 2.97 8.86 3.06
CA GLU A 33 4.42 9.08 3.08
C GLU A 33 4.81 10.44 2.46
N ALA A 34 4.10 10.89 1.42
CA ALA A 34 4.28 12.24 0.87
C ALA A 34 3.91 13.33 1.89
N ARG A 35 2.83 13.14 2.65
CA ARG A 35 2.39 14.09 3.69
C ARG A 35 3.32 14.12 4.90
N LYS A 36 3.80 12.96 5.38
CA LYS A 36 4.78 12.86 6.46
C LYS A 36 6.08 13.60 6.14
N ARG A 37 6.54 13.56 4.89
CA ARG A 37 7.72 14.33 4.46
C ARG A 37 7.50 15.85 4.49
N ARG A 38 6.25 16.30 4.29
CA ARG A 38 5.90 17.72 4.30
C ARG A 38 5.77 18.28 5.72
N ASP A 39 5.33 17.45 6.66
CA ASP A 39 5.12 17.82 8.06
C ASP A 39 5.64 16.71 9.00
N PRO A 40 6.95 16.71 9.31
CA PRO A 40 7.58 15.63 10.06
C PRO A 40 7.29 15.65 11.57
N GLU A 41 6.59 16.66 12.10
CA GLU A 41 6.34 16.84 13.54
C GLU A 41 4.92 16.44 13.99
N THR A 42 4.09 15.88 13.10
CA THR A 42 2.80 15.23 13.44
C THR A 42 2.86 13.74 13.17
#